data_AF-A0A5E7ZLE7-F1
#
_entry.id   AF-A0A5E7ZLE7-F1
#
_cell.length_a   1.000
_cell.length_b   1.000
_cell.length_c   1.000
_cell.angle_alpha   90.00
_cell.angle_beta   90.00
_cell.angle_gamma   90.00
#
_symmetry.space_group_name_H-M   'P 1'
#
loop_
_entity.id
_entity.type
_entity.pdbx_description
1 polymer ?
#
loop_
_entity_poly.entity_id
_entity_poly.type
_entity_poly.pdbx_seq_one_letter_code
_entity_poly.pdbx_strand_id
1 'polypeptide(L)'
;MNIFGLFKSKDNKHIEKPIERLRPNEDQELICLNKSNYSKLLSSNIPETDQFELSEILINEGEYFKPNQTLLILGSKIHGSGLLYINLPYGGRLDKFLIKKETRIRLNDELLFVHKIEDDGVLNCKLLEQNRPKLEQTEVGYLEDEFTDAKTIQFTKVASEESEYFKLYLDQTTFAHEYLGLSLVNHNGYIYASFNSRNKDITLAKGDSLIMLFDDKSKLNFNFVSVGEGTKGFRFNHSPIGFEELDILLNKRLSKVKLVSARKKLFSIYHMNHKINENQTMSINQRTQYQTELEGQYLLQFMTARFIDMNKRYKIK
;
A
#
# COMPACT_ATOMS: atom_id res chain seq x y z
N MET A 1 -62.42 -5.44 -38.51
CA MET A 1 -62.12 -6.50 -37.53
C MET A 1 -60.66 -6.35 -37.13
N ASN A 2 -60.41 -5.85 -35.92
CA ASN A 2 -59.07 -5.56 -35.42
C ASN A 2 -58.60 -6.71 -34.50
N ILE A 3 -57.49 -7.35 -34.87
CA ILE A 3 -56.86 -8.43 -34.13
C ILE A 3 -55.57 -7.87 -33.51
N PHE A 4 -55.68 -7.12 -32.42
CA PHE A 4 -54.54 -6.75 -31.58
C PHE A 4 -54.99 -6.65 -30.13
N GLY A 5 -55.26 -7.83 -29.57
CA GLY A 5 -55.50 -8.03 -28.16
C GLY A 5 -54.75 -9.27 -27.71
N LEU A 6 -53.44 -9.16 -27.57
CA LEU A 6 -52.56 -10.12 -26.89
C LEU A 6 -51.19 -9.46 -26.81
N PHE A 7 -50.83 -9.03 -25.59
CA PHE A 7 -49.50 -8.66 -25.05
C PHE A 7 -49.66 -7.48 -24.08
N LYS A 8 -50.39 -7.71 -22.98
CA LYS A 8 -50.19 -6.94 -21.75
C LYS A 8 -48.87 -7.43 -21.15
N SER A 9 -47.77 -6.70 -21.36
CA SER A 9 -46.58 -6.86 -20.54
C SER A 9 -46.97 -6.54 -19.10
N LYS A 10 -46.69 -7.47 -18.20
CA LYS A 10 -46.73 -7.21 -16.76
C LYS A 10 -45.68 -6.15 -16.47
N ASP A 11 -46.13 -4.92 -16.24
CA ASP A 11 -45.30 -3.89 -15.62
C ASP A 11 -44.93 -4.38 -14.21
N ASN A 12 -43.73 -4.96 -14.09
CA ASN A 12 -43.05 -5.07 -12.82
C ASN A 12 -42.72 -3.64 -12.37
N LYS A 13 -43.64 -3.02 -11.63
CA LYS A 13 -43.36 -1.83 -10.83
C LYS A 13 -42.28 -2.20 -9.82
N HIS A 14 -41.02 -1.97 -10.20
CA HIS A 14 -39.91 -1.98 -9.26
C HIS A 14 -40.12 -0.82 -8.28
N ILE A 15 -40.20 -1.19 -7.01
CA ILE A 15 -40.35 -0.26 -5.90
C ILE A 15 -39.03 0.50 -5.76
N GLU A 16 -38.99 1.76 -6.23
CA GLU A 16 -38.04 2.75 -5.72
C GLU A 16 -38.40 2.94 -4.24
N LYS A 17 -37.76 2.18 -3.33
CA LYS A 17 -37.83 2.54 -1.92
C LYS A 17 -37.04 3.84 -1.77
N PRO A 18 -37.63 4.91 -1.21
CA PRO A 18 -36.85 6.06 -0.81
C PRO A 18 -35.80 5.54 0.17
N ILE A 19 -34.53 5.87 -0.09
CA ILE A 19 -33.48 5.73 0.91
C ILE A 19 -34.00 6.50 2.13
N GLU A 20 -34.22 5.80 3.25
CA GLU A 20 -34.54 6.48 4.51
C GLU A 20 -33.46 7.52 4.72
N ARG A 21 -33.86 8.81 4.79
CA ARG A 21 -32.97 9.91 5.16
C ARG A 21 -32.52 9.68 6.60
N LEU A 22 -31.52 8.83 6.77
CA LEU A 22 -30.83 8.64 8.02
C LEU A 22 -30.18 9.98 8.33
N ARG A 23 -30.49 10.54 9.50
CA ARG A 23 -29.78 11.73 9.96
C ARG A 23 -28.42 11.29 10.47
N PRO A 24 -27.33 11.94 10.07
CA PRO A 24 -26.03 11.68 10.68
C PRO A 24 -26.11 11.95 12.19
N ASN A 25 -25.39 11.17 12.99
CA ASN A 25 -25.07 11.57 14.37
C ASN A 25 -24.19 12.84 14.35
N GLU A 26 -24.05 13.52 15.49
CA GLU A 26 -23.33 14.82 15.58
C GLU A 26 -21.90 14.79 15.00
N ASP A 27 -21.25 13.62 15.01
CA ASP A 27 -19.88 13.43 14.53
C ASP A 27 -19.78 12.72 13.16
N GLN A 28 -20.89 12.54 12.44
CA GLN A 28 -20.92 11.83 11.15
C GLN A 28 -21.09 12.80 9.97
N GLU A 29 -20.36 12.53 8.89
CA GLU A 29 -20.51 13.23 7.62
C GLU A 29 -21.21 12.33 6.60
N LEU A 30 -22.26 12.88 5.97
CA LEU A 30 -22.96 12.24 4.86
C LEU A 30 -22.26 12.54 3.55
N ILE A 31 -21.78 11.50 2.88
CA ILE A 31 -21.07 11.61 1.61
C ILE A 31 -22.01 11.30 0.47
N CYS A 32 -22.20 12.29 -0.42
CA CYS A 32 -22.96 12.14 -1.66
C CYS A 32 -22.04 11.98 -2.88
N LEU A 33 -22.58 11.44 -3.98
CA LEU A 33 -21.88 11.36 -5.26
C LEU A 33 -21.76 12.74 -5.91
N ASN A 34 -20.70 13.47 -5.59
CA ASN A 34 -20.41 14.79 -6.14
C ASN A 34 -18.96 14.88 -6.64
N LYS A 35 -18.65 15.92 -7.41
CA LYS A 35 -17.33 16.09 -8.06
C LYS A 35 -16.14 16.12 -7.09
N SER A 36 -16.35 16.47 -5.82
CA SER A 36 -15.27 16.50 -4.81
C SER A 36 -14.97 15.13 -4.22
N ASN A 37 -15.88 14.16 -4.35
CA ASN A 37 -15.83 12.87 -3.66
C ASN A 37 -15.56 11.69 -4.61
N TYR A 38 -15.21 11.96 -5.87
CA TYR A 38 -14.79 10.92 -6.80
C TYR A 38 -13.67 11.38 -7.74
N SER A 39 -12.91 10.40 -8.21
CA SER A 39 -11.99 10.54 -9.35
C SER A 39 -12.42 9.63 -10.51
N LYS A 40 -11.98 9.96 -11.74
CA LYS A 40 -12.30 9.20 -12.96
C LYS A 40 -11.14 9.24 -13.95
N LEU A 41 -11.08 8.24 -14.83
CA LEU A 41 -10.07 8.15 -15.91
C LEU A 41 -10.40 9.03 -17.11
N LEU A 42 -11.68 9.09 -17.47
CA LEU A 42 -12.11 9.81 -18.67
C LEU A 42 -12.17 11.32 -18.37
N SER A 43 -11.54 12.10 -19.25
CA SER A 43 -11.54 13.57 -19.17
C SER A 43 -12.90 14.20 -19.50
N SER A 44 -13.78 13.47 -20.19
CA SER A 44 -15.12 13.93 -20.57
C SER A 44 -16.02 14.13 -19.35
N ASN A 45 -16.83 15.19 -19.33
CA ASN A 45 -17.85 15.38 -18.29
C ASN A 45 -18.82 14.20 -18.24
N ILE A 46 -19.28 13.86 -17.03
CA ILE A 46 -20.31 12.84 -16.83
C ILE A 46 -21.65 13.48 -17.19
N PRO A 47 -22.43 12.91 -18.12
CA PRO A 47 -23.79 13.37 -18.37
C PRO A 47 -24.65 13.29 -17.12
N GLU A 48 -25.50 14.28 -16.86
CA GLU A 48 -26.43 14.26 -15.71
C GLU A 48 -27.41 13.08 -15.76
N THR A 49 -27.66 12.55 -16.95
CA THR A 49 -28.52 11.39 -17.21
C THR A 49 -27.82 10.06 -16.92
N ASP A 50 -26.51 10.05 -16.65
CA ASP A 50 -25.80 8.81 -16.41
C ASP A 50 -26.23 8.15 -15.09
N GLN A 51 -26.12 6.83 -15.07
CA GLN A 51 -26.45 6.02 -13.91
C GLN A 51 -25.29 5.08 -13.63
N PHE A 52 -25.03 4.89 -12.35
CA PHE A 52 -23.97 4.07 -11.86
C PHE A 52 -24.51 2.92 -11.03
N GLU A 53 -23.75 1.83 -10.95
CA GLU A 53 -23.97 0.78 -9.97
C GLU A 53 -22.67 0.49 -9.23
N LEU A 54 -22.80 -0.02 -8.00
CA LEU A 54 -21.68 -0.50 -7.22
C LEU A 54 -20.96 -1.65 -7.96
N SER A 55 -19.71 -1.41 -8.32
CA SER A 55 -18.83 -2.40 -8.95
C SER A 55 -18.04 -3.17 -7.90
N GLU A 56 -17.39 -2.46 -6.98
CA GLU A 56 -16.48 -3.05 -5.99
C GLU A 56 -16.48 -2.24 -4.69
N ILE A 57 -16.35 -2.94 -3.56
CA ILE A 57 -16.12 -2.36 -2.23
C ILE A 57 -14.68 -2.71 -1.84
N LEU A 58 -13.91 -1.69 -1.43
CA LEU A 58 -12.48 -1.83 -1.13
C LEU A 58 -12.16 -1.59 0.36
N ILE A 59 -13.15 -1.19 1.15
CA ILE A 59 -13.08 -0.97 2.59
C ILE A 59 -14.38 -1.43 3.23
N ASN A 60 -14.32 -2.05 4.40
CA ASN A 60 -15.49 -2.53 5.12
C ASN A 60 -16.03 -1.48 6.09
N GLU A 61 -17.31 -1.61 6.45
CA GLU A 61 -17.90 -0.82 7.54
C GLU A 61 -17.11 -1.04 8.84
N GLY A 62 -16.81 0.05 9.53
CA GLY A 62 -15.99 0.08 10.72
C GLY A 62 -14.49 0.27 10.49
N GLU A 63 -13.98 0.14 9.26
CA GLU A 63 -12.56 0.30 8.95
C GLU A 63 -12.14 1.77 8.76
N TYR A 64 -10.88 2.05 9.09
CA TYR A 64 -10.21 3.32 8.88
C TYR A 64 -9.60 3.43 7.49
N PHE A 65 -9.59 4.63 6.92
CA PHE A 65 -8.98 4.96 5.65
C PHE A 65 -8.09 6.20 5.74
N LYS A 66 -7.07 6.24 4.89
CA LYS A 66 -6.21 7.43 4.72
C LYS A 66 -6.78 8.40 3.67
N PRO A 67 -6.34 9.67 3.65
CA PRO A 67 -6.69 10.60 2.59
C PRO A 67 -6.44 10.01 1.19
N ASN A 68 -7.39 10.25 0.29
CA ASN A 68 -7.40 9.87 -1.13
C ASN A 68 -7.38 8.35 -1.43
N GLN A 69 -7.52 7.51 -0.42
CA GLN A 69 -7.75 6.07 -0.60
C GLN A 69 -9.11 5.85 -1.27
N THR A 70 -9.16 5.01 -2.30
CA THR A 70 -10.44 4.61 -2.90
C THR A 70 -11.18 3.68 -1.93
N LEU A 71 -12.41 4.06 -1.57
CA LEU A 71 -13.28 3.31 -0.66
C LEU A 71 -14.15 2.31 -1.44
N LEU A 72 -14.69 2.73 -2.59
CA LEU A 72 -15.51 1.90 -3.46
C LEU A 72 -15.43 2.38 -4.91
N ILE A 73 -15.82 1.50 -5.83
CA ILE A 73 -15.83 1.76 -7.27
C ILE A 73 -17.26 1.66 -7.79
N LEU A 74 -17.68 2.67 -8.57
CA LEU A 74 -18.94 2.70 -9.28
C LEU A 74 -18.71 2.55 -10.78
N GLY A 75 -19.51 1.72 -11.46
CA GLY A 75 -19.46 1.54 -12.91
C GLY A 75 -20.64 2.18 -13.63
N SER A 76 -20.37 2.93 -14.70
CA SER A 76 -21.41 3.52 -15.57
C SER A 76 -22.24 2.42 -16.26
N LYS A 77 -23.54 2.65 -16.38
CA LYS A 77 -24.51 1.74 -17.02
C LYS A 77 -25.06 2.23 -18.34
N ILE A 78 -25.14 3.54 -18.54
CA ILE A 78 -25.90 4.11 -19.66
C ILE A 78 -24.96 4.67 -20.71
N HIS A 79 -24.11 5.62 -20.31
CA HIS A 79 -23.32 6.39 -21.28
C HIS A 79 -21.88 5.91 -21.43
N GLY A 80 -21.47 4.88 -20.68
CA GLY A 80 -20.11 4.38 -20.74
C GLY A 80 -19.09 5.40 -20.20
N SER A 81 -19.48 6.24 -19.24
CA SER A 81 -18.62 7.25 -18.61
C SER A 81 -17.47 6.65 -17.78
N GLY A 82 -17.28 5.33 -17.86
CA GLY A 82 -16.21 4.58 -17.20
C GLY A 82 -16.50 4.26 -15.75
N LEU A 83 -15.42 4.11 -14.98
CA LEU A 83 -15.44 3.86 -13.55
C LEU A 83 -15.25 5.16 -12.77
N LEU A 84 -16.01 5.32 -11.69
CA LEU A 84 -15.79 6.34 -10.67
C LEU A 84 -15.19 5.70 -9.43
N TYR A 85 -14.14 6.32 -8.91
CA TYR A 85 -13.41 5.88 -7.74
C TYR A 85 -13.75 6.85 -6.62
N ILE A 86 -14.53 6.39 -5.64
CA ILE A 86 -14.97 7.24 -4.53
C ILE A 86 -13.84 7.33 -3.53
N ASN A 87 -13.35 8.54 -3.31
CA ASN A 87 -12.26 8.85 -2.40
C ASN A 87 -12.51 10.20 -1.73
N LEU A 88 -11.92 10.40 -0.54
CA LEU A 88 -12.12 11.59 0.27
C LEU A 88 -10.77 12.31 0.47
N PRO A 89 -10.75 13.65 0.51
CA PRO A 89 -9.51 14.43 0.65
C PRO A 89 -8.90 14.36 2.07
N TYR A 90 -9.55 13.66 2.99
CA TYR A 90 -9.15 13.49 4.39
C TYR A 90 -9.20 12.00 4.77
N GLY A 91 -8.65 11.65 5.94
CA GLY A 91 -8.76 10.32 6.52
C GLY A 91 -9.84 10.22 7.58
N GLY A 92 -10.29 9.00 7.86
CA GLY A 92 -11.41 8.79 8.77
C GLY A 92 -11.77 7.33 8.93
N ARG A 93 -12.98 7.09 9.45
CA ARG A 93 -13.57 5.76 9.59
C ARG A 93 -14.83 5.69 8.74
N LEU A 94 -14.98 4.60 7.99
CA LEU A 94 -16.23 4.31 7.31
C LEU A 94 -17.23 3.75 8.32
N ASP A 95 -18.36 4.41 8.52
CA ASP A 95 -19.38 3.92 9.46
C ASP A 95 -20.39 3.02 8.78
N LYS A 96 -20.88 3.41 7.60
CA LYS A 96 -21.97 2.70 6.93
C LYS A 96 -22.06 3.00 5.44
N PHE A 97 -22.34 1.98 4.63
CA PHE A 97 -22.78 2.15 3.24
C PHE A 97 -24.30 2.37 3.15
N LEU A 98 -24.72 3.34 2.34
CA LEU A 98 -26.14 3.62 2.05
C LEU A 98 -26.60 3.01 0.73
N ILE A 99 -25.64 2.55 -0.07
CA ILE A 99 -25.87 1.89 -1.35
C ILE A 99 -25.68 0.38 -1.24
N LYS A 100 -26.33 -0.37 -2.14
CA LYS A 100 -26.18 -1.83 -2.27
C LYS A 100 -25.86 -2.21 -3.71
N LYS A 101 -25.39 -3.44 -3.90
CA LYS A 101 -25.23 -4.01 -5.25
C LYS A 101 -26.56 -3.89 -6.03
N GLU A 102 -26.47 -3.60 -7.33
CA GLU A 102 -27.62 -3.39 -8.24
C GLU A 102 -28.47 -2.14 -7.97
N THR A 103 -28.10 -1.30 -6.98
CA THR A 103 -28.75 0.00 -6.77
C THR A 103 -28.30 0.96 -7.87
N ARG A 104 -29.26 1.58 -8.56
CA ARG A 104 -29.00 2.66 -9.51
C ARG A 104 -28.68 3.95 -8.75
N ILE A 105 -27.50 4.49 -8.99
CA ILE A 105 -26.95 5.66 -8.32
C ILE A 105 -26.81 6.80 -9.34
N ARG A 106 -27.26 8.00 -8.97
CA ARG A 106 -27.14 9.24 -9.74
C ARG A 106 -26.27 10.25 -9.01
N LEU A 107 -25.91 11.33 -9.69
CA LEU A 107 -25.23 12.46 -9.05
C LEU A 107 -26.08 13.02 -7.92
N ASN A 108 -25.41 13.41 -6.83
CA ASN A 108 -25.97 13.88 -5.56
C ASN A 108 -26.67 12.82 -4.70
N ASP A 109 -26.76 11.56 -5.16
CA ASP A 109 -27.27 10.49 -4.30
C ASP A 109 -26.32 10.23 -3.12
N GLU A 110 -26.91 9.89 -1.99
CA GLU A 110 -26.24 9.54 -0.74
C GLU A 110 -25.53 8.19 -0.87
N LEU A 111 -24.24 8.15 -0.56
CA LEU A 111 -23.40 6.96 -0.74
C LEU A 111 -23.08 6.27 0.58
N LEU A 112 -22.63 7.03 1.58
CA LEU A 112 -22.05 6.49 2.80
C LEU A 112 -21.99 7.52 3.93
N PHE A 113 -21.89 7.04 5.15
CA PHE A 113 -21.54 7.82 6.34
C PHE A 113 -20.09 7.58 6.73
N VAL A 114 -19.37 8.65 7.05
CA VAL A 114 -18.01 8.59 7.59
C VAL A 114 -17.87 9.43 8.85
N HIS A 115 -16.90 9.06 9.66
CA HIS A 115 -16.39 9.89 10.73
C HIS A 115 -15.01 10.41 10.34
N LYS A 116 -14.88 11.72 10.11
CA LYS A 116 -13.61 12.37 9.77
C LYS A 116 -12.71 12.45 11.01
N ILE A 117 -11.43 12.14 10.86
CA ILE A 117 -10.43 12.29 11.91
C ILE A 117 -9.47 13.41 11.50
N GLU A 118 -9.44 14.50 12.28
CA GLU A 118 -8.62 15.68 11.95
C GLU A 118 -7.17 15.57 12.42
N ASP A 119 -6.92 14.78 13.46
CA ASP A 119 -5.58 14.55 14.00
C ASP A 119 -4.90 13.38 13.28
N ASP A 120 -3.91 13.69 12.44
CA ASP A 120 -3.12 12.72 11.69
C ASP A 120 -2.41 11.69 12.60
N GLY A 121 -2.00 12.10 13.81
CA GLY A 121 -1.37 11.21 14.79
C GLY A 121 -2.35 10.16 15.29
N VAL A 122 -3.57 10.56 15.63
CA VAL A 122 -4.66 9.65 16.02
C VAL A 122 -5.01 8.71 14.88
N LEU A 123 -5.17 9.24 13.67
CA LEU A 123 -5.47 8.44 12.47
C LEU A 123 -4.38 7.39 12.21
N ASN A 124 -3.10 7.78 12.25
CA ASN A 124 -1.98 6.87 12.02
C ASN A 124 -1.92 5.74 13.07
N CYS A 125 -2.23 6.04 14.33
CA CYS A 125 -2.33 5.01 15.38
C CYS A 125 -3.48 4.03 15.09
N LYS A 126 -4.65 4.52 14.65
CA LYS A 126 -5.80 3.67 14.30
C LYS A 126 -5.55 2.80 13.07
N LEU A 127 -4.90 3.35 12.05
CA LEU A 127 -4.47 2.58 10.88
C LEU A 127 -3.47 1.49 11.28
N LEU A 128 -2.47 1.80 12.13
CA LEU A 128 -1.54 0.80 12.64
C LEU A 128 -2.27 -0.29 13.43
N GLU A 129 -3.18 0.05 14.33
CA GLU A 129 -3.98 -0.93 15.09
C GLU A 129 -4.74 -1.87 14.15
N GLN A 130 -5.40 -1.32 13.11
CA GLN A 130 -6.14 -2.08 12.11
C GLN A 130 -5.23 -3.00 11.28
N ASN A 131 -4.09 -2.50 10.83
CA ASN A 131 -3.23 -3.18 9.87
C ASN A 131 -2.17 -4.06 10.53
N ARG A 132 -1.96 -3.97 11.84
CA ARG A 132 -0.95 -4.75 12.59
C ARG A 132 -1.04 -6.26 12.33
N PRO A 133 -2.21 -6.92 12.32
CA PRO A 133 -2.28 -8.36 12.03
C PRO A 133 -1.70 -8.75 10.66
N LYS A 134 -1.81 -7.88 9.64
CA LYS A 134 -1.18 -8.08 8.33
C LYS A 134 0.34 -7.94 8.41
N LEU A 135 0.83 -6.92 9.14
CA LEU A 135 2.27 -6.67 9.32
C LEU A 135 2.95 -7.81 10.09
N GLU A 136 2.28 -8.36 11.09
CA GLU A 136 2.76 -9.47 11.93
C GLU A 136 2.80 -10.82 11.20
N GLN A 137 2.16 -10.96 10.03
CA GLN A 137 2.34 -12.11 9.11
C GLN A 137 3.69 -12.06 8.36
N THR A 138 4.73 -11.53 9.02
CA THR A 138 6.10 -11.52 8.51
C THR A 138 6.83 -12.76 9.03
N GLU A 139 7.36 -13.54 8.10
CA GLU A 139 7.96 -14.84 8.35
C GLU A 139 9.45 -14.80 8.00
N VAL A 140 10.25 -15.35 8.92
CA VAL A 140 11.67 -15.61 8.71
C VAL A 140 11.86 -17.12 8.79
N GLY A 141 12.50 -17.70 7.78
CA GLY A 141 12.76 -19.12 7.66
C GLY A 141 14.20 -19.48 7.99
N TYR A 142 14.41 -20.69 8.47
CA TYR A 142 15.70 -21.38 8.46
C TYR A 142 15.66 -22.42 7.35
N LEU A 143 16.57 -22.29 6.39
CA LEU A 143 16.67 -23.13 5.21
C LEU A 143 18.00 -23.88 5.27
N GLU A 144 17.96 -25.19 5.07
CA GLU A 144 19.14 -26.05 4.98
C GLU A 144 19.13 -26.72 3.61
N ASP A 145 20.16 -26.47 2.82
CA ASP A 145 20.36 -27.10 1.53
C ASP A 145 20.96 -28.49 1.74
N GLU A 146 20.16 -29.54 1.48
CA GLU A 146 20.56 -30.94 1.64
C GLU A 146 21.70 -31.37 0.70
N PHE A 147 22.00 -30.60 -0.36
CA PHE A 147 23.10 -30.90 -1.28
C PHE A 147 24.44 -30.27 -0.88
N THR A 148 24.39 -29.09 -0.25
CA THR A 148 25.60 -28.30 0.06
C THR A 148 25.83 -28.10 1.55
N ASP A 149 24.91 -28.59 2.40
CA ASP A 149 24.82 -28.34 3.84
C ASP A 149 24.76 -26.83 4.18
N ALA A 150 24.43 -25.99 3.21
CA ALA A 150 24.36 -24.55 3.39
C ALA A 150 23.14 -24.16 4.22
N LYS A 151 23.35 -23.31 5.23
CA LYS A 151 22.34 -22.88 6.19
C LYS A 151 22.05 -21.41 6.00
N THR A 152 20.80 -21.09 5.75
CA THR A 152 20.36 -19.72 5.48
C THR A 152 19.20 -19.32 6.38
N ILE A 153 19.32 -18.19 7.06
CA ILE A 153 18.19 -17.49 7.69
C ILE A 153 17.85 -16.30 6.82
N GLN A 154 16.62 -16.26 6.32
CA GLN A 154 16.11 -15.17 5.49
C GLN A 154 14.60 -15.02 5.65
N PHE A 155 14.06 -13.85 5.29
CA PHE A 155 12.62 -13.65 5.23
C PHE A 155 12.03 -14.43 4.07
N THR A 156 10.90 -15.09 4.29
CA THR A 156 10.12 -15.77 3.25
C THR A 156 8.84 -15.01 2.92
N LYS A 157 8.33 -14.24 3.88
CA LYS A 157 7.13 -13.42 3.74
C LYS A 157 7.29 -12.12 4.52
N VAL A 158 6.86 -10.99 3.95
CA VAL A 158 6.88 -9.67 4.60
C VAL A 158 5.51 -9.02 4.46
N ALA A 159 4.88 -8.69 5.59
CA ALA A 159 3.55 -8.07 5.64
C ALA A 159 2.48 -8.78 4.78
N SER A 160 2.39 -10.11 4.91
CA SER A 160 1.50 -10.98 4.12
C SER A 160 1.84 -11.11 2.63
N GLU A 161 2.95 -10.54 2.15
CA GLU A 161 3.41 -10.70 0.77
C GLU A 161 4.52 -11.76 0.68
N GLU A 162 4.43 -12.68 -0.30
CA GLU A 162 5.48 -13.65 -0.65
C GLU A 162 6.70 -12.93 -1.24
N SER A 163 7.43 -12.26 -0.36
CA SER A 163 8.59 -11.43 -0.68
C SER A 163 9.53 -11.42 0.52
N GLU A 164 10.82 -11.41 0.23
CA GLU A 164 11.87 -11.36 1.25
C GLU A 164 12.20 -9.92 1.68
N TYR A 165 11.67 -8.91 0.98
CA TYR A 165 12.12 -7.52 1.10
C TYR A 165 11.07 -6.61 1.73
N PHE A 166 11.49 -5.83 2.72
CA PHE A 166 10.84 -4.60 3.14
C PHE A 166 11.01 -3.52 2.07
N LYS A 167 9.94 -2.83 1.69
CA LYS A 167 9.95 -1.86 0.59
C LYS A 167 9.96 -0.43 1.13
N LEU A 168 10.90 0.38 0.66
CA LEU A 168 10.87 1.84 0.72
C LEU A 168 10.51 2.39 -0.66
N TYR A 169 9.62 3.38 -0.72
CA TYR A 169 9.11 3.87 -2.00
C TYR A 169 9.86 5.11 -2.46
N LEU A 170 10.06 5.23 -3.78
CA LEU A 170 10.77 6.34 -4.39
C LEU A 170 10.09 7.66 -4.05
N ASP A 171 10.87 8.69 -3.72
CA ASP A 171 10.33 10.01 -3.41
C ASP A 171 9.46 10.54 -4.55
N GLN A 172 8.32 11.13 -4.19
CA GLN A 172 7.33 11.70 -5.11
C GLN A 172 6.72 10.71 -6.13
N THR A 173 6.99 9.41 -6.05
CA THR A 173 6.32 8.44 -6.93
C THR A 173 4.86 8.24 -6.53
N THR A 174 4.02 8.03 -7.54
CA THR A 174 2.64 7.54 -7.37
C THR A 174 2.54 6.03 -7.62
N PHE A 175 3.65 5.35 -7.93
CA PHE A 175 3.66 3.94 -8.31
C PHE A 175 4.37 3.07 -7.26
N ALA A 176 3.67 2.06 -6.74
CA ALA A 176 4.23 1.16 -5.72
C ALA A 176 5.34 0.23 -6.23
N HIS A 177 5.48 0.06 -7.55
CA HIS A 177 6.54 -0.79 -8.12
C HIS A 177 7.91 -0.10 -8.15
N GLU A 178 7.97 1.21 -7.92
CA GLU A 178 9.23 1.96 -7.81
C GLU A 178 9.72 1.98 -6.37
N TYR A 179 10.31 0.86 -5.94
CA TYR A 179 10.81 0.69 -4.58
C TYR A 179 12.30 0.34 -4.50
N LEU A 180 12.84 0.54 -3.31
CA LEU A 180 14.08 -0.02 -2.79
C LEU A 180 13.72 -1.04 -1.71
N GLY A 181 14.01 -2.30 -1.99
CA GLY A 181 13.85 -3.42 -1.08
C GLY A 181 15.06 -3.54 -0.16
N LEU A 182 14.80 -3.87 1.10
CA LEU A 182 15.79 -4.20 2.13
C LEU A 182 15.40 -5.55 2.76
N SER A 183 16.37 -6.45 2.93
CA SER A 183 16.23 -7.70 3.66
C SER A 183 17.46 -7.95 4.52
N LEU A 184 17.34 -8.81 5.53
CA LEU A 184 18.45 -9.26 6.36
C LEU A 184 18.61 -10.76 6.14
N VAL A 185 19.85 -11.18 5.91
CA VAL A 185 20.18 -12.57 5.61
C VAL A 185 21.37 -12.99 6.47
N ASN A 186 21.31 -14.21 7.01
CA ASN A 186 22.48 -14.93 7.51
C ASN A 186 22.67 -16.15 6.62
N HIS A 187 23.78 -16.22 5.88
CA HIS A 187 24.14 -17.38 5.08
C HIS A 187 25.45 -17.96 5.60
N ASN A 188 25.41 -19.19 6.12
CA ASN A 188 26.56 -19.88 6.71
C ASN A 188 27.33 -19.02 7.74
N GLY A 189 26.60 -18.33 8.62
CA GLY A 189 27.16 -17.48 9.68
C GLY A 189 27.45 -16.04 9.23
N TYR A 190 27.49 -15.79 7.92
CA TYR A 190 27.74 -14.46 7.37
C TYR A 190 26.45 -13.63 7.31
N ILE A 191 26.40 -12.55 8.10
CA ILE A 191 25.24 -11.66 8.23
C ILE A 191 25.40 -10.44 7.32
N TYR A 192 24.39 -10.17 6.50
CA TYR A 192 24.39 -9.05 5.58
C TYR A 192 22.98 -8.46 5.35
N ALA A 193 22.95 -7.20 4.96
CA ALA A 193 21.77 -6.55 4.41
C ALA A 193 21.75 -6.77 2.89
N SER A 194 20.64 -7.32 2.38
CA SER A 194 20.37 -7.48 0.95
C SER A 194 19.49 -6.34 0.46
N PHE A 195 19.84 -5.75 -0.67
CA PHE A 195 19.14 -4.62 -1.26
C PHE A 195 18.64 -4.96 -2.66
N ASN A 196 17.41 -4.56 -2.98
CA ASN A 196 16.79 -4.73 -4.28
C ASN A 196 16.29 -3.39 -4.82
N SER A 197 16.72 -2.97 -6.02
CA SER A 197 16.21 -1.74 -6.64
C SER A 197 15.39 -2.04 -7.88
N ARG A 198 14.17 -1.51 -7.91
CA ARG A 198 13.32 -1.44 -9.11
C ARG A 198 13.53 -0.17 -9.95
N ASN A 199 14.33 0.77 -9.46
CA ASN A 199 14.64 1.99 -10.20
C ASN A 199 15.52 1.66 -11.42
N LYS A 200 15.05 2.02 -12.62
CA LYS A 200 15.71 1.71 -13.91
C LYS A 200 17.03 2.45 -14.09
N ASP A 201 17.21 3.56 -13.38
CA ASP A 201 18.37 4.44 -13.51
C ASP A 201 19.49 4.09 -12.54
N ILE A 202 19.24 3.28 -11.52
CA ILE A 202 20.27 2.85 -10.55
C ILE A 202 20.62 1.38 -10.72
N THR A 203 21.93 1.08 -10.64
CA THR A 203 22.46 -0.26 -10.92
C THR A 203 22.87 -1.08 -9.69
N LEU A 204 22.92 -0.49 -8.49
CA LEU A 204 23.46 -1.12 -7.27
C LEU A 204 24.81 -1.79 -7.50
N ALA A 205 25.73 -1.13 -8.18
CA ALA A 205 26.99 -1.75 -8.59
C ALA A 205 28.15 -1.40 -7.66
N LYS A 206 29.29 -2.06 -7.87
CA LYS A 206 30.53 -1.72 -7.18
C LYS A 206 30.83 -0.21 -7.24
N GLY A 207 31.03 0.39 -6.05
CA GLY A 207 31.27 1.81 -5.86
C GLY A 207 30.01 2.68 -5.74
N ASP A 208 28.82 2.12 -5.98
CA ASP A 208 27.56 2.75 -5.57
C ASP A 208 27.43 2.64 -4.03
N SER A 209 26.60 3.49 -3.41
CA SER A 209 26.41 3.51 -1.96
C SER A 209 24.96 3.78 -1.56
N LEU A 210 24.57 3.31 -0.38
CA LEU A 210 23.27 3.56 0.23
C LEU A 210 23.48 4.22 1.59
N ILE A 211 22.75 5.30 1.85
CA ILE A 211 22.84 6.08 3.09
C ILE A 211 21.45 6.13 3.71
N MET A 212 21.28 5.52 4.87
CA MET A 212 20.07 5.65 5.69
C MET A 212 20.24 6.80 6.67
N LEU A 213 19.28 7.72 6.73
CA LEU A 213 19.25 8.84 7.65
C LEU A 213 18.14 8.63 8.68
N PHE A 214 18.48 8.76 9.96
CA PHE A 214 17.55 8.64 11.08
C PHE A 214 17.12 10.02 11.60
N ASP A 215 16.04 10.06 12.38
CA ASP A 215 15.47 11.28 12.97
C ASP A 215 16.48 12.05 13.85
N ASP A 216 17.28 11.33 14.62
CA ASP A 216 18.38 11.82 15.45
C ASP A 216 19.61 12.30 14.65
N LYS A 217 19.51 12.33 13.32
CA LYS A 217 20.57 12.68 12.36
C LYS A 217 21.72 11.68 12.24
N SER A 218 21.67 10.56 12.96
CA SER A 218 22.62 9.47 12.73
C SER A 218 22.45 8.86 11.35
N LYS A 219 23.49 8.18 10.86
CA LYS A 219 23.55 7.63 9.51
C LYS A 219 24.10 6.21 9.51
N LEU A 220 23.49 5.35 8.71
CA LEU A 220 24.08 4.07 8.29
C LEU A 220 24.50 4.15 6.83
N ASN A 221 25.75 3.84 6.54
CA ASN A 221 26.32 3.88 5.20
C ASN A 221 26.68 2.47 4.74
N PHE A 222 26.13 2.04 3.62
CA PHE A 222 26.44 0.79 2.96
C PHE A 222 27.17 1.10 1.66
N ASN A 223 28.36 0.52 1.48
CA ASN A 223 29.14 0.66 0.27
C ASN A 223 29.13 -0.67 -0.48
N PHE A 224 28.71 -0.66 -1.74
CA PHE A 224 28.66 -1.88 -2.53
C PHE A 224 30.04 -2.20 -3.08
N VAL A 225 30.61 -3.32 -2.64
CA VAL A 225 31.93 -3.79 -3.09
C VAL A 225 31.84 -4.82 -4.22
N SER A 226 30.68 -5.48 -4.34
CA SER A 226 30.40 -6.52 -5.33
C SER A 226 29.83 -5.93 -6.62
N VAL A 227 30.00 -6.65 -7.72
CA VAL A 227 29.29 -6.34 -8.97
C VAL A 227 27.80 -6.54 -8.72
N GLY A 228 26.99 -5.52 -9.00
CA GLY A 228 25.55 -5.62 -8.85
C GLY A 228 24.98 -6.65 -9.83
N GLU A 229 24.04 -7.45 -9.36
CA GLU A 229 23.45 -8.54 -10.13
C GLU A 229 22.04 -8.17 -10.65
N GLY A 230 21.46 -9.02 -11.49
CA GLY A 230 20.09 -8.90 -12.00
C GLY A 230 19.95 -8.26 -13.38
N THR A 231 18.78 -7.69 -13.66
CA THR A 231 18.42 -7.10 -14.96
C THR A 231 17.94 -5.65 -14.80
N LYS A 232 17.73 -4.94 -15.91
CA LYS A 232 17.29 -3.53 -15.86
C LYS A 232 15.93 -3.44 -15.16
N GLY A 233 15.83 -2.63 -14.09
CA GLY A 233 14.62 -2.54 -13.26
C GLY A 233 14.46 -3.68 -12.25
N PHE A 234 15.47 -4.53 -12.08
CA PHE A 234 15.56 -5.52 -11.02
C PHE A 234 17.02 -5.79 -10.69
N ARG A 235 17.60 -4.92 -9.85
CA ARG A 235 19.00 -4.99 -9.47
C ARG A 235 19.13 -5.38 -8.02
N PHE A 236 20.15 -6.16 -7.70
CA PHE A 236 20.41 -6.55 -6.32
C PHE A 236 21.89 -6.48 -5.97
N ASN A 237 22.16 -6.17 -4.71
CA ASN A 237 23.48 -6.20 -4.12
C ASN A 237 23.33 -6.32 -2.60
N HIS A 238 24.39 -6.72 -1.92
CA HIS A 238 24.41 -6.88 -0.48
C HIS A 238 25.59 -6.13 0.13
N SER A 239 25.48 -5.88 1.43
CA SER A 239 26.58 -5.33 2.23
C SER A 239 26.56 -5.99 3.60
N PRO A 240 27.72 -6.36 4.16
CA PRO A 240 27.79 -6.86 5.53
C PRO A 240 27.12 -5.88 6.50
N ILE A 241 26.52 -6.44 7.55
CA ILE A 241 25.85 -5.68 8.61
C ILE A 241 26.23 -6.28 9.97
N GLY A 242 26.60 -5.43 10.91
CA GLY A 242 27.00 -5.82 12.26
C GLY A 242 25.91 -5.59 13.30
N PHE A 243 26.28 -5.84 14.56
CA PHE A 243 25.39 -5.68 15.69
C PHE A 243 24.96 -4.21 15.89
N GLU A 244 25.88 -3.26 15.73
CA GLU A 244 25.59 -1.82 15.89
C GLU A 244 24.57 -1.34 14.86
N GLU A 245 24.69 -1.78 13.61
CA GLU A 245 23.73 -1.41 12.56
C GLU A 245 22.36 -2.07 12.78
N LEU A 246 22.32 -3.32 13.24
CA LEU A 246 21.07 -3.99 13.61
C LEU A 246 20.39 -3.29 14.79
N ASP A 247 21.14 -2.84 15.79
CA ASP A 247 20.62 -2.07 16.92
C ASP A 247 20.01 -0.74 16.46
N ILE A 248 20.67 -0.05 15.52
CA ILE A 248 20.15 1.17 14.91
C ILE A 248 18.83 0.91 14.17
N LEU A 249 18.75 -0.15 13.36
CA LEU A 249 17.51 -0.51 12.64
C LEU A 249 16.37 -0.88 13.59
N LEU A 250 16.68 -1.48 14.74
CA LEU A 250 15.70 -1.87 15.75
C LEU A 250 15.19 -0.66 16.56
N ASN A 251 16.07 0.26 16.93
CA ASN A 251 15.78 1.26 17.96
C ASN A 251 15.58 2.68 17.45
N LYS A 252 16.01 3.01 16.22
CA LYS A 252 15.92 4.38 15.68
C LYS A 252 14.87 4.50 14.59
N ARG A 253 14.28 5.70 14.46
CA ARG A 253 13.28 6.00 13.43
C ARG A 253 13.95 6.39 12.12
N LEU A 254 13.67 5.62 11.07
CA LEU A 254 14.22 5.87 9.75
C LEU A 254 13.48 7.06 9.10
N SER A 255 14.20 8.12 8.78
CA SER A 255 13.61 9.29 8.11
C SER A 255 13.58 9.10 6.59
N LYS A 256 14.70 8.72 5.99
CA LYS A 256 14.83 8.51 4.53
C LYS A 256 16.08 7.76 4.16
N VAL A 257 16.10 7.23 2.94
CA VAL A 257 17.24 6.53 2.37
C VAL A 257 17.68 7.19 1.06
N LYS A 258 18.98 7.45 0.92
CA LYS A 258 19.60 7.94 -0.31
C LYS A 258 20.39 6.82 -0.95
N LEU A 259 20.04 6.47 -2.18
CA LEU A 259 20.81 5.56 -3.00
C LEU A 259 21.60 6.35 -4.03
N VAL A 260 22.92 6.19 -4.04
CA VAL A 260 23.85 6.95 -4.88
C VAL A 260 24.47 6.02 -5.92
N SER A 261 24.33 6.38 -7.20
CA SER A 261 25.12 5.75 -8.26
C SER A 261 26.32 6.63 -8.61
N ALA A 262 27.49 6.26 -8.11
CA ALA A 262 28.71 7.05 -8.31
C ALA A 262 29.09 7.14 -9.78
N ARG A 263 28.98 6.02 -10.51
CA ARG A 263 29.35 5.91 -11.93
C ARG A 263 28.47 6.77 -12.83
N LYS A 264 27.19 6.88 -12.49
CA LYS A 264 26.21 7.69 -13.23
C LYS A 264 26.04 9.12 -12.69
N LYS A 265 26.71 9.46 -11.57
CA LYS A 265 26.61 10.75 -10.88
C LYS A 265 25.16 11.16 -10.56
N LEU A 266 24.32 10.19 -10.18
CA LEU A 266 22.92 10.43 -9.83
C LEU A 266 22.56 9.77 -8.50
N PHE A 267 21.45 10.18 -7.90
CA PHE A 267 20.93 9.58 -6.70
C PHE A 267 19.40 9.55 -6.72
N SER A 268 18.84 8.61 -5.97
CA SER A 268 17.41 8.52 -5.69
C SER A 268 17.18 8.56 -4.19
N ILE A 269 16.09 9.18 -3.76
CA ILE A 269 15.66 9.23 -2.36
C ILE A 269 14.44 8.34 -2.21
N TYR A 270 14.37 7.60 -1.11
CA TYR A 270 13.26 6.72 -0.76
C TYR A 270 12.76 7.03 0.64
N HIS A 271 11.45 6.88 0.85
CA HIS A 271 10.74 7.22 2.09
C HIS A 271 9.79 6.09 2.51
N MET A 272 9.55 6.00 3.83
CA MET A 272 8.40 5.27 4.37
C MET A 272 7.11 6.10 4.20
N ASN A 273 7.19 7.42 4.38
CA ASN A 273 6.06 8.31 4.17
C ASN A 273 5.81 8.53 2.65
N HIS A 274 5.07 7.61 2.02
CA HIS A 274 4.79 7.65 0.59
C HIS A 274 3.40 8.23 0.28
N LYS A 275 3.29 8.89 -0.87
CA LYS A 275 2.02 9.43 -1.39
C LYS A 275 1.25 8.46 -2.28
N ILE A 276 1.69 7.20 -2.38
CA ILE A 276 1.02 6.18 -3.19
C ILE A 276 -0.38 5.95 -2.62
N ASN A 277 -1.39 6.24 -3.42
CA ASN A 277 -2.79 5.98 -3.08
C ASN A 277 -3.13 4.54 -3.47
N GLU A 278 -3.58 3.75 -2.50
CA GLU A 278 -4.03 2.40 -2.78
C GLU A 278 -5.33 2.43 -3.61
N ASN A 279 -5.50 1.41 -4.46
CA ASN A 279 -6.72 1.17 -5.23
C ASN A 279 -7.12 2.29 -6.20
N GLN A 280 -6.14 3.05 -6.72
CA GLN A 280 -6.36 4.01 -7.81
C GLN A 280 -6.18 3.38 -9.20
N THR A 281 -6.83 4.00 -10.18
CA THR A 281 -6.92 3.70 -11.63
C THR A 281 -5.73 3.04 -12.32
N MET A 282 -4.49 3.50 -12.11
CA MET A 282 -3.28 2.93 -12.75
C MET A 282 -2.57 1.87 -11.90
N SER A 283 -3.15 1.53 -10.76
CA SER A 283 -2.52 0.87 -9.60
C SER A 283 -3.47 -0.11 -8.91
N ILE A 284 -4.52 -0.59 -9.60
CA ILE A 284 -5.50 -1.56 -9.06
C ILE A 284 -4.83 -2.84 -8.52
N ASN A 285 -3.63 -3.17 -9.00
CA ASN A 285 -2.82 -4.31 -8.53
C ASN A 285 -1.57 -3.91 -7.74
N GLN A 286 -1.40 -2.62 -7.43
CA GLN A 286 -0.24 -2.10 -6.69
C GLN A 286 -0.63 -1.94 -5.23
N ARG A 287 -0.33 -2.96 -4.43
CA ARG A 287 -0.47 -2.91 -2.97
C ARG A 287 0.83 -2.44 -2.33
N THR A 288 0.71 -1.57 -1.34
CA THR A 288 1.82 -1.20 -0.48
C THR A 288 1.88 -2.15 0.71
N GLN A 289 3.09 -2.39 1.24
CA GLN A 289 3.26 -3.28 2.39
C GLN A 289 2.62 -2.66 3.65
N TYR A 290 2.71 -1.34 3.74
CA TYR A 290 2.16 -0.47 4.77
C TYR A 290 1.59 0.80 4.11
N GLN A 291 0.75 1.54 4.83
CA GLN A 291 0.05 2.73 4.36
C GLN A 291 0.61 4.03 4.94
N THR A 292 1.26 3.95 6.11
CA THR A 292 1.75 5.11 6.87
C THR A 292 3.23 4.94 7.26
N GLU A 293 3.90 6.05 7.56
CA GLU A 293 5.27 6.02 8.09
C GLU A 293 5.37 5.21 9.38
N LEU A 294 4.37 5.32 10.26
CA LEU A 294 4.32 4.61 11.53
C LEU A 294 4.25 3.09 11.34
N GLU A 295 3.46 2.61 10.38
CA GLU A 295 3.40 1.20 10.01
C GLU A 295 4.70 0.71 9.37
N GLY A 296 5.28 1.50 8.47
CA GLY A 296 6.57 1.18 7.86
C GLY A 296 7.69 1.05 8.90
N GLN A 297 7.74 1.96 9.86
CA GLN A 297 8.69 1.93 10.97
C GLN A 297 8.47 0.69 11.85
N TYR A 298 7.23 0.40 12.23
CA TYR A 298 6.89 -0.80 12.98
C TYR A 298 7.36 -2.07 12.24
N LEU A 299 7.08 -2.18 10.95
CA LEU A 299 7.45 -3.34 10.14
C LEU A 299 8.97 -3.54 10.07
N LEU A 300 9.75 -2.49 9.84
CA LEU A 300 11.21 -2.57 9.83
C LEU A 300 11.77 -3.07 11.17
N GLN A 301 11.26 -2.54 12.28
CA GLN A 301 11.69 -2.94 13.63
C GLN A 301 11.27 -4.38 13.94
N PHE A 302 10.03 -4.75 13.59
CA PHE A 302 9.51 -6.11 13.77
C PHE A 302 10.34 -7.12 12.97
N MET A 303 10.64 -6.84 11.71
CA MET A 303 11.53 -7.66 10.89
C MET A 303 12.90 -7.82 11.55
N THR A 304 13.53 -6.72 11.95
CA THR A 304 14.86 -6.73 12.58
C THR A 304 14.87 -7.59 13.85
N ALA A 305 13.86 -7.44 14.71
CA ALA A 305 13.70 -8.26 15.91
C ALA A 305 13.56 -9.76 15.59
N ARG A 306 12.68 -10.11 14.63
CA ARG A 306 12.46 -11.51 14.20
C ARG A 306 13.73 -12.15 13.64
N PHE A 307 14.50 -11.39 12.86
CA PHE A 307 15.77 -11.84 12.32
C PHE A 307 16.79 -12.11 13.44
N ILE A 308 16.93 -11.19 14.40
CA ILE A 308 17.83 -11.35 15.56
C ILE A 308 17.45 -12.60 16.37
N ASP A 309 16.16 -12.79 16.66
CA ASP A 309 15.69 -13.94 17.43
C ASP A 309 15.94 -15.26 16.71
N MET A 310 15.73 -15.29 15.39
CA MET A 310 16.01 -16.48 14.58
C MET A 310 17.49 -16.84 14.59
N ASN A 311 18.37 -15.83 14.47
CA ASN A 311 19.82 -16.02 14.59
C ASN A 311 20.24 -16.54 15.96
N LYS A 312 19.66 -16.02 17.05
CA LYS A 312 19.91 -16.50 18.42
C LYS A 312 19.47 -17.95 18.62
N ARG A 313 18.36 -18.34 18.00
CA ARG A 313 17.80 -19.70 18.09
C ARG A 313 18.70 -20.73 17.41
N TYR A 314 19.15 -20.46 16.20
CA TYR A 314 19.88 -21.43 15.38
C TYR A 314 21.40 -21.32 15.48
N LYS A 315 21.94 -20.19 15.98
CA LYS A 315 23.37 -19.95 16.20
C LYS A 315 24.24 -20.44 15.03
N ILE A 316 23.85 -20.09 13.80
CA ILE A 316 24.68 -20.39 12.62
C ILE A 316 26.02 -19.69 12.84
N LYS A 317 27.09 -20.50 12.91
CA LYS A 317 28.45 -20.04 13.19
C LYS A 317 29.23 -19.84 11.90
#